data_AF-A0A7C3PJI3-F1
#
_entry.id   AF-A0A7C3PJI3-F1
#
_cell.length_a   1.000
_cell.length_b   1.000
_cell.length_c   1.000
_cell.angle_alpha   90.00
_cell.angle_beta   90.00
_cell.angle_gamma   90.00
#
_symmetry.space_group_name_H-M   'P 1'
#
loop_
_entity.id
_entity.type
_entity.pdbx_description
1 polymer ?
#
loop_
_entity_poly.entity_id
_entity_poly.type
_entity_poly.pdbx_seq_one_letter_code
_entity_poly.pdbx_strand_id
1 'polypeptide(L)'
;MTKRTTKPEPTAAETYAARRNDIARLMDVLHMELDKHAEDAKADPRNWGFAGSLGKVRSDLIDLVGFMSGMDREHVEAFLADAE
;
A
#
# COMPACT_ATOMS: atom_id res chain seq x y z
N MET A 1 26.56 20.99 36.10
CA MET A 1 26.33 20.97 34.64
C MET A 1 25.83 19.58 34.25
N THR A 2 24.55 19.44 33.93
CA THR A 2 23.98 18.18 33.44
C THR A 2 24.27 18.08 31.93
N LYS A 3 25.06 17.08 31.53
CA LYS A 3 25.30 16.76 30.11
C LYS A 3 23.97 16.32 29.49
N ARG A 4 23.45 17.07 28.51
CA ARG A 4 22.40 16.56 27.62
C ARG A 4 23.02 15.52 26.71
N THR A 5 22.68 14.25 26.93
CA THR A 5 22.91 13.18 25.97
C THR A 5 21.88 13.32 24.86
N THR A 6 22.31 13.78 23.69
CA THR A 6 21.52 13.69 22.47
C THR A 6 21.39 12.22 22.07
N LYS A 7 20.17 11.74 21.81
CA LYS A 7 19.98 10.39 21.25
C LYS A 7 20.78 10.32 19.93
N PRO A 8 21.57 9.25 19.72
CA PRO A 8 22.22 9.05 18.44
C PRO A 8 21.18 8.91 17.33
N GLU A 9 21.48 9.45 16.15
CA GLU A 9 20.64 9.26 14.97
C GLU A 9 20.61 7.78 14.59
N PRO A 10 19.46 7.28 14.09
CA PRO A 10 19.34 5.90 13.68
C PRO A 10 20.24 5.62 12.47
N THR A 11 20.81 4.42 12.46
CA THR A 11 21.56 3.89 11.33
C THR A 11 20.65 3.67 10.11
N ALA A 12 21.26 3.49 8.93
CA ALA A 12 20.53 3.13 7.72
C ALA A 12 19.76 1.80 7.89
N ALA A 13 20.34 0.81 8.58
CA ALA A 13 19.70 -0.48 8.83
C ALA A 13 18.47 -0.35 9.75
N GLU A 14 18.58 0.41 10.84
CA GLU A 14 17.45 0.69 11.73
C GLU A 14 16.34 1.46 11.01
N THR A 15 16.71 2.45 10.20
CA THR A 15 15.76 3.23 9.39
C THR A 15 15.03 2.33 8.38
N TYR A 16 15.76 1.44 7.70
CA TYR A 16 15.16 0.47 6.77
C TYR A 16 14.19 -0.47 7.49
N ALA A 17 14.60 -1.05 8.62
CA ALA A 17 13.78 -1.98 9.40
C ALA A 17 12.49 -1.30 9.92
N ALA A 18 12.59 -0.06 10.39
CA ALA A 18 11.44 0.74 10.82
C ALA A 18 10.45 0.96 9.66
N ARG A 19 10.95 1.42 8.50
CA ARG A 19 10.12 1.66 7.31
C ARG A 19 9.45 0.37 6.81
N ARG A 20 10.16 -0.76 6.82
CA ARG A 20 9.59 -2.06 6.45
C ARG A 20 8.46 -2.46 7.40
N ASN A 21 8.60 -2.19 8.71
CA ASN A 21 7.54 -2.40 9.69
C ASN A 21 6.34 -1.49 9.45
N ASP A 22 6.55 -0.22 9.16
CA ASP A 22 5.46 0.71 8.87
C ASP A 22 4.70 0.29 7.60
N ILE A 23 5.40 -0.11 6.54
CA ILE A 23 4.77 -0.65 5.32
C ILE A 23 3.94 -1.89 5.65
N ALA A 24 4.44 -2.82 6.47
CA ALA A 24 3.67 -4.00 6.88
C ALA A 24 2.33 -3.62 7.54
N ARG A 25 2.38 -2.67 8.50
CA ARG A 25 1.17 -2.16 9.16
C ARG A 25 0.22 -1.46 8.20
N LEU A 26 0.74 -0.71 7.24
CA LEU A 26 -0.09 -0.07 6.21
C LEU A 26 -0.78 -1.09 5.31
N MET A 27 -0.12 -2.22 5.00
CA MET A 27 -0.76 -3.32 4.25
C MET A 27 -1.87 -3.98 5.07
N ASP A 28 -1.66 -4.19 6.38
CA ASP A 28 -2.70 -4.73 7.26
C ASP A 28 -3.93 -3.80 7.31
N VAL A 29 -3.71 -2.49 7.46
CA VAL A 29 -4.78 -1.49 7.43
C VAL A 29 -5.47 -1.44 6.07
N LEU A 30 -4.73 -1.53 4.97
CA LEU A 30 -5.30 -1.56 3.62
C LEU A 30 -6.26 -2.76 3.46
N HIS A 31 -5.90 -3.95 3.94
CA HIS A 31 -6.80 -5.10 3.93
C HIS A 31 -8.08 -4.84 4.74
N MET A 32 -7.95 -4.29 5.95
CA MET A 32 -9.12 -3.95 6.78
C MET A 32 -10.06 -2.96 6.09
N GLU A 33 -9.52 -1.94 5.43
CA GLU A 33 -10.33 -0.95 4.71
C GLU A 33 -10.98 -1.56 3.45
N LEU A 34 -10.31 -2.48 2.76
CA LEU A 34 -10.90 -3.21 1.64
C LEU A 34 -12.07 -4.10 2.08
N ASP A 35 -11.97 -4.77 3.22
CA ASP A 35 -13.05 -5.57 3.79
C ASP A 35 -14.28 -4.71 4.11
N LYS A 36 -14.06 -3.59 4.82
CA LYS A 36 -15.13 -2.62 5.11
C LYS A 36 -15.75 -2.05 3.84
N HIS A 37 -14.93 -1.68 2.86
CA HIS A 37 -15.41 -1.19 1.58
C HIS A 37 -16.26 -2.23 0.84
N ALA A 38 -15.94 -3.52 0.98
CA ALA A 38 -16.75 -4.60 0.42
C ALA A 38 -18.10 -4.75 1.13
N GLU A 39 -18.18 -4.52 2.44
CA GLU A 39 -19.45 -4.47 3.19
C GLU A 39 -20.32 -3.29 2.72
N ASP A 40 -19.73 -2.10 2.59
CA ASP A 40 -20.44 -0.90 2.13
C ASP A 40 -20.95 -1.07 0.68
N ALA A 41 -20.15 -1.67 -0.21
CA ALA A 41 -20.55 -1.96 -1.58
C ALA A 41 -21.69 -2.97 -1.67
N LYS A 42 -21.74 -3.97 -0.78
CA LYS A 42 -22.86 -4.92 -0.67
C LYS A 42 -24.14 -4.23 -0.21
N ALA A 43 -24.04 -3.22 0.64
CA ALA A 43 -25.19 -2.47 1.15
C ALA A 43 -25.81 -1.56 0.07
N ASP A 44 -25.03 -1.07 -0.90
CA ASP A 44 -25.52 -0.29 -2.04
C ASP A 44 -24.91 -0.76 -3.38
N PRO A 45 -25.41 -1.89 -3.94
CA PRO A 45 -24.80 -2.53 -5.11
C PRO A 45 -24.96 -1.76 -6.43
N ARG A 46 -25.75 -0.68 -6.45
CA ARG A 46 -25.93 0.17 -7.64
C ARG A 46 -24.99 1.39 -7.62
N ASN A 47 -24.25 1.59 -6.53
CA ASN A 47 -23.31 2.68 -6.41
C ASN A 47 -21.99 2.35 -7.12
N TRP A 48 -21.85 2.86 -8.33
CA TRP A 48 -20.63 2.75 -9.14
C TRP A 48 -19.39 3.42 -8.53
N GLY A 49 -19.57 4.26 -7.50
CA GLY A 49 -18.47 4.89 -6.76
C GLY A 49 -17.55 3.87 -6.07
N PHE A 50 -18.07 2.72 -5.65
CA PHE A 50 -17.26 1.65 -5.05
C PHE A 50 -16.34 0.99 -6.09
N ALA A 51 -16.88 0.66 -7.26
CA ALA A 51 -16.09 0.12 -8.37
C ALA A 51 -15.03 1.14 -8.85
N GLY A 52 -15.39 2.42 -8.96
CA GLY A 52 -14.46 3.50 -9.29
C GLY A 52 -13.33 3.65 -8.28
N SER A 53 -13.65 3.62 -6.98
CA SER A 53 -12.66 3.68 -5.90
C SER A 53 -11.67 2.52 -5.96
N LEU A 54 -12.15 1.28 -6.18
CA LEU A 54 -11.27 0.12 -6.38
C LEU A 54 -10.42 0.23 -7.64
N GLY A 55 -10.93 0.84 -8.71
CA GLY A 55 -10.15 1.15 -9.91
C GLY A 55 -8.95 2.05 -9.61
N LYS A 56 -9.13 3.09 -8.79
CA LYS A 56 -8.03 3.96 -8.34
C LYS A 56 -7.03 3.22 -7.46
N VAL A 57 -7.51 2.46 -6.47
CA VAL A 57 -6.66 1.65 -5.58
C VAL A 57 -5.81 0.67 -6.39
N ARG A 58 -6.41 -0.04 -7.35
CA ARG A 58 -5.68 -0.93 -8.27
C ARG A 58 -4.60 -0.18 -9.03
N SER A 59 -4.93 0.99 -9.58
CA SER A 59 -3.97 1.81 -10.33
C SER A 59 -2.75 2.21 -9.50
N ASP A 60 -2.97 2.63 -8.25
CA ASP A 60 -1.88 3.05 -7.34
C ASP A 60 -1.00 1.87 -6.92
N LEU A 61 -1.59 0.70 -6.70
CA LEU A 61 -0.84 -0.51 -6.39
C LEU A 61 0.02 -0.97 -7.57
N ILE A 62 -0.48 -0.84 -8.80
CA ILE A 62 0.30 -1.12 -10.01
C ILE A 62 1.52 -0.20 -10.08
N ASP A 63 1.33 1.12 -9.88
CA ASP A 63 2.44 2.07 -9.94
C ASP A 63 3.47 1.80 -8.83
N LEU A 64 3.01 1.43 -7.63
CA LEU A 64 3.88 1.04 -6.51
C LEU A 64 4.69 -0.24 -6.83
N VAL A 65 4.05 -1.25 -7.41
CA VAL A 65 4.72 -2.49 -7.82
C VAL A 65 5.71 -2.23 -8.93
N GLY A 66 5.35 -1.41 -9.93
CA GLY A 66 6.25 -0.99 -11.01
C GLY A 66 7.51 -0.33 -10.44
N PHE A 67 7.34 0.63 -9.51
CA PHE A 67 8.45 1.27 -8.82
C PHE A 67 9.36 0.26 -8.07
N MET A 68 8.77 -0.69 -7.34
CA MET A 68 9.53 -1.66 -6.53
C MET A 68 10.23 -2.72 -7.38
N SER A 69 9.64 -3.12 -8.50
CA SER A 69 10.13 -4.19 -9.37
C SER A 69 11.03 -3.69 -10.50
N GLY A 70 11.02 -2.40 -10.80
CA GLY A 70 11.67 -1.82 -11.98
C GLY A 70 10.95 -2.13 -13.29
N MET A 71 9.72 -2.67 -13.23
CA MET A 71 8.87 -2.88 -14.40
C MET A 71 8.08 -1.61 -14.74
N ASP A 72 7.80 -1.40 -16.02
CA ASP A 72 6.80 -0.40 -16.41
C ASP A 72 5.38 -0.87 -16.04
N ARG A 73 4.43 0.05 -16.14
CA ARG A 73 3.04 -0.19 -15.78
C ARG A 73 2.42 -1.28 -16.65
N GLU A 74 2.71 -1.26 -17.94
CA GLU A 74 2.17 -2.18 -18.93
C GLU A 74 2.55 -3.63 -18.60
N HIS A 75 3.80 -3.89 -18.19
CA HIS A 75 4.24 -5.21 -17.77
C HIS A 75 3.56 -5.69 -16.48
N VAL A 76 3.33 -4.79 -15.51
CA VAL A 76 2.59 -5.14 -14.28
C VAL A 76 1.13 -5.45 -14.61
N GLU A 77 0.50 -4.68 -15.51
CA GLU A 77 -0.87 -4.92 -15.96
C GLU A 77 -1.00 -6.24 -16.73
N ALA A 78 -0.03 -6.57 -17.59
CA ALA A 78 0.01 -7.85 -18.30
C ALA A 78 0.10 -9.03 -17.32
N PHE A 79 0.96 -8.94 -16.29
CA PHE A 79 1.05 -9.95 -15.24
C PHE A 79 -0.29 -10.19 -14.53
N LEU A 80 -1.07 -9.12 -14.27
CA LEU A 80 -2.40 -9.26 -13.65
C LEU A 80 -3.43 -9.88 -14.59
N ALA A 81 -3.36 -9.60 -15.89
CA ALA A 81 -4.28 -10.14 -16.89
C ALA A 81 -4.07 -11.64 -17.13
N ASP A 82 -2.83 -12.13 -17.01
CA ASP A 82 -2.50 -13.55 -17.14
C ASP A 82 -2.92 -14.40 -15.91
N ALA A 83 -3.30 -13.75 -14.81
CA ALA A 83 -3.70 -14.40 -13.57
C ALA A 83 -5.22 -14.69 -13.45
N GLU A 84 -6.02 -14.29 -14.46
CA GLU A 84 -7.46 -14.61 -14.61
C GLU A 84 -7.69 -15.84 -15.49
#